data_AF-A0A6L8A5E5-F1
#
_entry.id   AF-A0A6L8A5E5-F1
#
_cell.length_a   1.000
_cell.length_b   1.000
_cell.length_c   1.000
_cell.angle_alpha   90.00
_cell.angle_beta   90.00
_cell.angle_gamma   90.00
#
_symmetry.space_group_name_H-M   'P 1'
#
loop_
_entity.id
_entity.type
_entity.pdbx_description
1 polymer ?
#
loop_
_entity_poly.entity_id
_entity_poly.type
_entity_poly.pdbx_seq_one_letter_code
_entity_poly.pdbx_strand_id
1 'polypeptide(L)'
;MTAKDIDTLRAEYRERYHRRTAERRSKGLCVHCGERPPKPGRSRCEPCAAKKRPAHRARYHRRTAERVARGLCPKCGKRPPAPERSQCAPCLEKDAAAGRARDAKLRAAGIPRRDPAKAADYERGRNRRRAEDRRARGLCAACGKSPPAPGRASCEPCLEKRRVQGRAKYAAGKAAGKLYGGADPEACRKAARARSRRRRKAWIEAGLCVRCGATPEVEGSTNCDSCKAKRRARGRRKYAERRAAGLCTKCGSPAFDGQAYCGACAAIRDVQRPPEIKNAQSRRRYAERRARDRCTDCGAPSQGASRCVPCAERSHHRSTYFKGIPIWDPSWTVVEIATGEALGTFDSEADVALCLAFAKLARDQVEVIADISPMAMHTAPPW
;
A
#
# COMPACT_ATOMS: atom_id res chain seq x y z
N MET A 1 -45.27 -37.73 -72.72
CA MET A 1 -45.25 -37.74 -71.24
C MET A 1 -46.60 -37.25 -70.74
N THR A 2 -47.37 -38.14 -70.14
CA THR A 2 -48.66 -37.83 -69.51
C THR A 2 -48.45 -37.16 -68.15
N ALA A 3 -49.48 -36.51 -67.60
CA ALA A 3 -49.41 -35.98 -66.23
C ALA A 3 -49.10 -37.08 -65.19
N LYS A 4 -49.56 -38.32 -65.44
CA LYS A 4 -49.25 -39.50 -64.62
C LYS A 4 -47.75 -39.80 -64.63
N ASP A 5 -47.09 -39.71 -65.79
CA ASP A 5 -45.63 -39.94 -65.89
C ASP A 5 -44.83 -38.92 -65.07
N ILE A 6 -45.28 -37.64 -65.05
CA ILE A 6 -44.62 -36.57 -64.28
C ILE A 6 -44.74 -36.82 -62.77
N ASP A 7 -45.91 -37.27 -62.30
CA ASP A 7 -46.13 -37.53 -60.88
C ASP A 7 -45.36 -38.77 -60.40
N THR A 8 -45.27 -39.81 -61.23
CA THR A 8 -44.40 -40.97 -60.99
C THR A 8 -42.93 -40.55 -60.86
N LEU A 9 -42.41 -39.75 -61.80
CA LEU A 9 -41.04 -39.23 -61.73
C LEU A 9 -40.79 -38.36 -60.48
N ARG A 10 -41.78 -37.57 -60.06
CA ARG A 10 -41.70 -36.78 -58.82
C ARG A 10 -41.72 -37.65 -57.57
N ALA A 11 -42.43 -38.78 -57.57
CA ALA A 11 -42.46 -39.73 -56.46
C ALA A 11 -41.11 -40.43 -56.33
N GLU A 12 -40.56 -40.96 -57.42
CA GLU A 12 -39.24 -41.59 -57.46
C GLU A 12 -38.12 -40.64 -57.03
N TYR A 13 -38.15 -39.39 -57.50
CA TYR A 13 -37.19 -38.36 -57.08
C TYR A 13 -37.28 -38.08 -55.56
N ARG A 14 -38.50 -38.00 -55.01
CA ARG A 14 -38.71 -37.81 -53.57
C ARG A 14 -38.15 -38.98 -52.78
N GLU A 15 -38.44 -40.21 -53.19
CA GLU A 15 -37.92 -41.41 -52.53
C GLU A 15 -36.38 -41.45 -52.54
N ARG A 16 -35.77 -41.21 -53.70
CA ARG A 16 -34.31 -41.12 -53.84
C ARG A 16 -33.70 -40.04 -52.95
N TYR A 17 -34.35 -38.88 -52.86
CA TYR A 17 -33.94 -37.80 -51.97
C TYR A 17 -34.04 -38.21 -50.49
N HIS A 18 -35.16 -38.82 -50.08
CA HIS A 18 -35.36 -39.29 -48.72
C HIS A 18 -34.31 -40.32 -48.32
N ARG A 19 -34.06 -41.34 -49.16
CA ARG A 19 -33.02 -42.35 -48.95
C ARG A 19 -31.63 -41.72 -48.74
N ARG A 20 -31.22 -40.80 -49.63
CA ARG A 20 -29.93 -40.09 -49.52
C ARG A 20 -29.84 -39.24 -48.26
N THR A 21 -30.93 -38.56 -47.88
CA THR A 21 -30.92 -37.75 -46.66
C THR A 21 -30.90 -38.59 -45.39
N ALA A 22 -31.55 -39.74 -45.38
CA ALA A 22 -31.51 -40.69 -44.26
C ALA A 22 -30.10 -41.27 -44.10
N GLU A 23 -29.48 -41.72 -45.19
CA GLU A 23 -28.10 -42.21 -45.21
C GLU A 23 -27.09 -41.16 -44.74
N ARG A 24 -27.23 -39.90 -45.19
CA ARG A 24 -26.38 -38.81 -44.71
C ARG A 24 -26.58 -38.54 -43.23
N ARG A 25 -27.82 -38.60 -42.73
CA ARG A 25 -28.10 -38.43 -41.30
C ARG A 25 -27.52 -39.56 -40.46
N SER A 26 -27.63 -40.82 -40.90
CA SER A 26 -27.05 -41.96 -40.17
C SER A 26 -25.52 -41.89 -40.13
N LYS A 27 -24.89 -41.38 -41.19
CA LYS A 27 -23.44 -41.10 -41.24
C LYS A 27 -23.02 -39.82 -40.50
N GLY A 28 -23.95 -39.07 -39.90
CA GLY A 28 -23.64 -37.80 -39.23
C GLY A 28 -23.19 -36.69 -40.17
N LEU A 29 -23.59 -36.73 -41.45
CA LEU A 29 -23.17 -35.80 -42.50
C LEU A 29 -24.27 -34.78 -42.84
N CYS A 30 -23.86 -33.62 -43.35
CA CYS A 30 -24.73 -32.56 -43.83
C CYS A 30 -25.69 -33.09 -44.90
N VAL A 31 -27.00 -32.92 -44.71
CA VAL A 31 -28.00 -33.42 -45.68
C VAL A 31 -27.89 -32.79 -47.06
N HIS A 32 -27.24 -31.63 -47.18
CA HIS A 32 -27.09 -30.90 -48.44
C HIS A 32 -25.84 -31.32 -49.23
N CYS A 33 -24.63 -31.12 -48.69
CA CYS A 33 -23.39 -31.51 -49.38
C CYS A 33 -23.02 -32.97 -49.18
N GLY A 34 -23.31 -33.56 -48.01
CA GLY A 34 -22.91 -34.94 -47.69
C GLY A 34 -21.43 -35.09 -47.30
N GLU A 35 -20.66 -34.01 -47.18
CA GLU A 35 -19.20 -34.08 -46.95
C GLU A 35 -18.78 -33.78 -45.50
N ARG A 36 -19.50 -32.87 -44.83
CA ARG A 36 -19.11 -32.33 -43.53
C ARG A 36 -20.18 -32.62 -42.48
N PRO A 37 -19.82 -32.78 -41.21
CA PRO A 37 -20.83 -32.90 -40.15
C PRO A 37 -21.70 -31.65 -40.07
N PRO A 38 -22.99 -31.79 -39.70
CA PRO A 38 -23.85 -30.65 -39.50
C PRO A 38 -23.45 -29.89 -38.23
N LYS A 39 -23.84 -28.61 -38.15
CA LYS A 39 -23.71 -27.86 -36.89
C LYS A 39 -24.56 -28.54 -35.80
N PRO A 40 -24.12 -28.59 -34.52
CA PRO A 40 -24.92 -29.16 -33.43
C PRO A 40 -26.37 -28.64 -33.44
N GLY A 41 -27.34 -29.56 -33.41
CA GLY A 41 -28.78 -29.26 -33.46
C GLY A 41 -29.31 -28.80 -34.83
N ARG A 42 -28.54 -28.97 -35.92
CA ARG A 42 -28.95 -28.64 -37.30
C ARG A 42 -28.75 -29.84 -38.22
N SER A 43 -29.33 -29.78 -39.41
CA SER A 43 -29.17 -30.81 -40.46
C SER A 43 -28.15 -30.45 -41.55
N ARG A 44 -27.64 -29.21 -41.55
CA ARG A 44 -26.67 -28.70 -42.54
C ARG A 44 -25.39 -28.25 -41.85
N CYS A 45 -24.26 -28.37 -42.56
CA CYS A 45 -22.99 -27.77 -42.15
C CYS A 45 -23.03 -26.24 -42.27
N GLU A 46 -22.14 -25.53 -41.57
CA GLU A 46 -22.11 -24.06 -41.55
C GLU A 46 -21.97 -23.44 -42.96
N PRO A 47 -21.10 -23.92 -43.87
CA PRO A 47 -21.00 -23.36 -45.23
C PRO A 47 -22.30 -23.50 -46.03
N CYS A 48 -22.93 -24.67 -46.00
CA CYS A 48 -24.21 -24.90 -46.69
C CYS A 48 -25.34 -24.06 -46.08
N ALA A 49 -25.35 -23.90 -44.76
CA ALA A 49 -26.30 -23.03 -44.07
C ALA A 49 -26.08 -21.56 -44.46
N ALA A 50 -24.83 -21.08 -44.44
CA ALA A 50 -24.44 -19.73 -44.83
C ALA A 50 -24.81 -19.43 -46.28
N LYS A 51 -24.52 -20.33 -47.22
CA LYS A 51 -24.89 -20.19 -48.64
C LYS A 51 -26.41 -20.02 -48.86
N LYS A 52 -27.24 -20.68 -48.05
CA LYS A 52 -28.71 -20.61 -48.16
C LYS A 52 -29.34 -19.46 -47.35
N ARG A 53 -28.64 -18.90 -46.36
CA ARG A 53 -29.16 -17.81 -45.50
C ARG A 53 -29.63 -16.57 -46.30
N PRO A 54 -28.86 -16.03 -47.28
CA PRO A 54 -29.29 -14.87 -48.05
C PRO A 54 -30.58 -15.12 -48.83
N ALA A 55 -30.65 -16.22 -49.59
CA ALA A 55 -31.83 -16.56 -50.38
C ALA A 55 -33.08 -16.80 -49.50
N HIS A 56 -32.92 -17.45 -48.33
CA HIS A 56 -34.01 -17.62 -47.37
C HIS A 56 -34.47 -16.29 -46.77
N ARG A 57 -33.53 -15.39 -46.42
CA ARG A 57 -33.82 -14.05 -45.90
C ARG A 57 -34.54 -13.19 -46.93
N ALA A 58 -34.09 -13.20 -48.19
CA ALA A 58 -34.73 -12.50 -49.29
C ALA A 58 -36.17 -13.00 -49.52
N ARG A 59 -36.38 -14.33 -49.57
CA ARG A 59 -37.72 -14.92 -49.69
C ARG A 59 -38.62 -14.59 -48.49
N TYR A 60 -38.06 -14.55 -47.27
CA TYR A 60 -38.80 -14.14 -46.07
C TYR A 60 -39.23 -12.68 -46.17
N HIS A 61 -38.31 -11.77 -46.48
CA HIS A 61 -38.60 -10.34 -46.61
C HIS A 61 -39.61 -10.05 -47.71
N ARG A 62 -39.48 -10.69 -48.88
CA ARG A 62 -40.43 -10.55 -49.99
C ARG A 62 -41.85 -10.97 -49.58
N ARG A 63 -42.02 -12.17 -49.00
CA ARG A 63 -43.33 -12.64 -48.53
C ARG A 63 -43.91 -11.75 -47.43
N THR A 64 -43.05 -11.23 -46.55
CA THR A 64 -43.47 -10.31 -45.48
C THR A 64 -43.95 -8.98 -46.07
N ALA A 65 -43.22 -8.42 -47.04
CA ALA A 65 -43.60 -7.19 -47.74
C ALA A 65 -44.92 -7.35 -48.51
N GLU A 66 -45.08 -8.46 -49.26
CA GLU A 66 -46.33 -8.79 -49.96
C GLU A 66 -47.54 -8.87 -49.01
N ARG A 67 -47.36 -9.47 -47.82
CA ARG A 67 -48.43 -9.54 -46.79
C ARG A 67 -48.77 -8.16 -46.24
N VAL A 68 -47.75 -7.37 -45.90
CA VAL A 68 -47.94 -6.01 -45.36
C VAL A 68 -48.64 -5.12 -46.40
N ALA A 69 -48.24 -5.19 -47.67
CA ALA A 69 -48.88 -4.45 -48.76
C ALA A 69 -50.36 -4.82 -48.95
N ARG A 70 -50.73 -6.08 -48.67
CA ARG A 70 -52.13 -6.55 -48.67
C ARG A 70 -52.88 -6.24 -47.37
N GLY A 71 -52.30 -5.49 -46.44
CA GLY A 71 -52.89 -5.22 -45.12
C GLY A 71 -52.97 -6.46 -44.21
N LEU A 72 -52.20 -7.51 -44.47
CA LEU A 72 -52.19 -8.76 -43.71
C LEU A 72 -51.04 -8.81 -42.72
N CYS A 73 -51.25 -9.56 -41.62
CA CYS A 73 -50.25 -9.80 -40.59
C CYS A 73 -48.97 -10.41 -41.21
N PRO A 74 -47.78 -9.81 -41.00
CA PRO A 74 -46.52 -10.26 -41.59
C PRO A 74 -46.15 -11.68 -41.18
N LYS A 75 -46.58 -12.11 -39.98
CA LYS A 75 -46.24 -13.42 -39.42
C LYS A 75 -47.08 -14.55 -40.00
N CYS A 76 -48.42 -14.48 -39.86
CA CYS A 76 -49.31 -15.54 -40.32
C CYS A 76 -49.83 -15.34 -41.74
N GLY A 77 -49.94 -14.10 -42.23
CA GLY A 77 -50.51 -13.76 -43.53
C GLY A 77 -52.01 -14.04 -43.67
N LYS A 78 -52.76 -14.20 -42.56
CA LYS A 78 -54.17 -14.62 -42.58
C LYS A 78 -55.19 -13.54 -42.17
N ARG A 79 -54.78 -12.62 -41.30
CA ARG A 79 -55.67 -11.60 -40.68
C ARG A 79 -54.97 -10.25 -40.69
N PRO A 80 -55.69 -9.11 -40.71
CA PRO A 80 -55.07 -7.81 -40.57
C PRO A 80 -54.36 -7.66 -39.22
N PRO A 81 -53.35 -6.77 -39.13
CA PRO A 81 -52.72 -6.44 -37.87
C PRO A 81 -53.73 -5.84 -36.88
N ALA A 82 -53.49 -6.01 -35.58
CA ALA A 82 -54.29 -5.32 -34.56
C ALA A 82 -54.01 -3.79 -34.61
N PRO A 83 -54.96 -2.94 -34.17
CA PRO A 83 -54.75 -1.49 -34.13
C PRO A 83 -53.43 -1.12 -33.44
N GLU A 84 -52.66 -0.21 -34.04
CA GLU A 84 -51.34 0.26 -33.55
C GLU A 84 -50.26 -0.83 -33.40
N ARG A 85 -50.47 -2.03 -33.95
CA ARG A 85 -49.51 -3.14 -33.87
C ARG A 85 -49.13 -3.62 -35.27
N SER A 86 -47.97 -4.28 -35.38
CA SER A 86 -47.52 -4.89 -36.64
C SER A 86 -47.97 -6.34 -36.83
N GLN A 87 -48.68 -6.94 -35.87
CA GLN A 87 -49.14 -8.33 -35.92
C GLN A 87 -50.61 -8.42 -35.54
N CYS A 88 -51.30 -9.47 -35.99
CA CYS A 88 -52.68 -9.74 -35.57
C CYS A 88 -52.74 -10.22 -34.11
N ALA A 89 -53.87 -9.97 -33.43
CA ALA A 89 -54.07 -10.33 -32.02
C ALA A 89 -53.72 -11.79 -31.69
N PRO A 90 -54.14 -12.82 -32.46
CA PRO A 90 -53.77 -14.21 -32.15
C PRO A 90 -52.27 -14.49 -32.23
N CYS A 91 -51.56 -13.80 -33.13
CA CYS A 91 -50.10 -13.93 -33.22
C CYS A 91 -49.39 -13.29 -32.03
N LEU A 92 -49.89 -12.15 -31.56
CA LEU A 92 -49.39 -11.45 -30.37
C LEU A 92 -49.62 -12.29 -29.12
N GLU A 93 -50.82 -12.86 -28.94
CA GLU A 93 -51.13 -13.76 -27.83
C GLU A 93 -50.22 -14.98 -27.81
N LYS A 94 -50.02 -15.60 -28.98
CA LYS A 94 -49.12 -16.76 -29.12
C LYS A 94 -47.67 -16.40 -28.76
N ASP A 95 -47.18 -15.23 -29.17
CA ASP A 95 -45.83 -14.76 -28.80
C ASP A 95 -45.74 -14.44 -27.30
N ALA A 96 -46.76 -13.82 -26.73
CA ALA A 96 -46.82 -13.54 -25.31
C ALA A 96 -46.84 -14.82 -24.49
N ALA A 97 -47.64 -15.83 -24.88
CA ALA A 97 -47.68 -17.14 -24.24
C ALA A 97 -46.33 -17.86 -24.33
N ALA A 98 -45.69 -17.87 -25.51
CA ALA A 98 -44.34 -18.43 -25.68
C ALA A 98 -43.28 -17.68 -24.86
N GLY A 99 -43.43 -16.35 -24.72
CA GLY A 99 -42.61 -15.51 -23.84
C GLY A 99 -42.77 -15.91 -22.37
N ARG A 100 -44.00 -15.99 -21.87
CA ARG A 100 -44.31 -16.43 -20.50
C ARG A 100 -43.79 -17.83 -20.20
N ALA A 101 -43.99 -18.78 -21.13
CA ALA A 101 -43.51 -20.15 -20.97
C ALA A 101 -41.98 -20.22 -20.89
N ARG A 102 -41.27 -19.43 -21.70
CA ARG A 102 -39.80 -19.32 -21.62
C ARG A 102 -39.34 -18.72 -20.30
N ASP A 103 -39.96 -17.63 -19.87
CA ASP A 103 -39.62 -16.97 -18.61
C ASP A 103 -39.92 -17.87 -17.40
N ALA A 104 -40.98 -18.68 -17.45
CA ALA A 104 -41.27 -19.70 -16.44
C ALA A 104 -40.18 -20.78 -16.39
N LYS A 105 -39.73 -21.29 -17.55
CA LYS A 105 -38.61 -22.25 -17.62
C LYS A 105 -37.31 -21.68 -17.07
N LEU A 106 -36.99 -20.43 -17.39
CA LEU A 106 -35.80 -19.75 -16.86
C LEU A 106 -35.90 -19.56 -15.34
N ARG A 107 -37.06 -19.14 -14.83
CA ARG A 107 -37.32 -19.03 -13.39
C ARG A 107 -37.20 -20.37 -12.66
N ALA A 108 -37.79 -21.44 -13.20
CA ALA A 108 -37.70 -22.79 -12.64
C ALA A 108 -36.25 -23.31 -12.61
N ALA A 109 -35.42 -22.92 -13.57
CA ALA A 109 -33.99 -23.25 -13.61
C ALA A 109 -33.12 -22.31 -12.74
N GLY A 110 -33.69 -21.31 -12.06
CA GLY A 110 -32.93 -20.30 -11.33
C GLY A 110 -32.10 -19.37 -12.23
N ILE A 111 -32.32 -19.39 -13.55
CA ILE A 111 -31.58 -18.60 -14.52
C ILE A 111 -32.27 -17.24 -14.68
N PRO A 112 -31.62 -16.11 -14.38
CA PRO A 112 -32.22 -14.80 -14.58
C PRO A 112 -32.45 -14.53 -16.08
N ARG A 113 -33.57 -13.88 -16.43
CA ARG A 113 -33.93 -13.53 -17.83
C ARG A 113 -32.84 -12.72 -18.54
N ARG A 114 -32.13 -11.88 -17.79
CA ARG A 114 -30.97 -11.12 -18.23
C ARG A 114 -29.93 -11.21 -17.14
N ASP A 115 -28.68 -11.45 -17.53
CA ASP A 115 -27.53 -11.35 -16.64
C ASP A 115 -27.56 -9.99 -15.90
N PRO A 116 -27.71 -9.97 -14.55
CA PRO A 116 -27.83 -8.75 -13.78
C PRO A 116 -26.62 -7.82 -13.93
N ALA A 117 -25.41 -8.38 -14.07
CA ALA A 117 -24.20 -7.59 -14.25
C ALA A 117 -24.24 -6.86 -15.60
N LYS A 118 -24.57 -7.58 -16.69
CA LYS A 118 -24.72 -6.98 -18.03
C LYS A 118 -25.86 -5.98 -18.10
N ALA A 119 -26.96 -6.21 -17.37
CA ALA A 119 -28.05 -5.25 -17.27
C ALA A 119 -27.59 -3.95 -16.59
N ALA A 120 -26.89 -4.07 -15.47
CA ALA A 120 -26.35 -2.93 -14.73
C ALA A 120 -25.30 -2.16 -15.54
N ASP A 121 -24.41 -2.85 -16.27
CA ASP A 121 -23.42 -2.22 -17.17
C ASP A 121 -24.10 -1.43 -18.29
N TYR A 122 -25.11 -2.01 -18.92
CA TYR A 122 -25.87 -1.35 -19.96
C TYR A 122 -26.55 -0.07 -19.45
N GLU A 123 -27.21 -0.11 -18.28
CA GLU A 123 -27.83 1.07 -17.68
C GLU A 123 -26.80 2.11 -17.27
N ARG A 124 -25.64 1.71 -16.72
CA ARG A 124 -24.52 2.63 -16.47
C ARG A 124 -24.05 3.35 -17.74
N GLY A 125 -23.86 2.61 -18.83
CA GLY A 125 -23.46 3.17 -20.12
C GLY A 125 -24.52 4.10 -20.72
N ARG A 126 -25.79 3.74 -20.62
CA ARG A 126 -26.92 4.58 -21.05
C ARG A 126 -27.01 5.88 -20.25
N ASN A 127 -26.86 5.81 -18.92
CA ASN A 127 -26.87 6.98 -18.05
C ASN A 127 -25.68 7.90 -18.31
N ARG A 128 -24.49 7.33 -18.60
CA ARG A 128 -23.32 8.12 -19.02
C ARG A 128 -23.58 8.89 -20.31
N ARG A 129 -24.05 8.23 -21.37
CA ARG A 129 -24.38 8.87 -22.66
C ARG A 129 -25.43 9.98 -22.50
N ARG A 130 -26.46 9.74 -21.69
CA ARG A 130 -27.48 10.77 -21.38
C ARG A 130 -26.89 11.96 -20.62
N ALA A 131 -26.01 11.71 -19.66
CA ALA A 131 -25.35 12.78 -18.92
C ALA A 131 -24.42 13.60 -19.83
N GLU A 132 -23.70 12.96 -20.74
CA GLU A 132 -22.85 13.61 -21.76
C GLU A 132 -23.68 14.44 -22.74
N ASP A 133 -24.75 13.89 -23.32
CA ASP A 133 -25.67 14.60 -24.23
C ASP A 133 -26.31 15.83 -23.53
N ARG A 134 -26.72 15.70 -22.25
CA ARG A 134 -27.23 16.83 -21.48
C ARG A 134 -26.17 17.91 -21.25
N ARG A 135 -24.93 17.52 -20.91
CA ARG A 135 -23.83 18.48 -20.73
C ARG A 135 -23.53 19.22 -22.04
N ALA A 136 -23.52 18.51 -23.17
CA ALA A 136 -23.31 19.10 -24.49
C ALA A 136 -24.37 20.15 -24.84
N ARG A 137 -25.61 19.96 -24.36
CA ARG A 137 -26.72 20.92 -24.50
C ARG A 137 -26.76 22.01 -23.43
N GLY A 138 -25.76 22.09 -22.54
CA GLY A 138 -25.75 23.04 -21.42
C GLY A 138 -26.79 22.74 -20.34
N LEU A 139 -27.29 21.51 -20.24
CA LEU A 139 -28.31 21.09 -19.28
C LEU A 139 -27.71 20.31 -18.10
N CYS A 140 -28.40 20.36 -16.97
CA CYS A 140 -28.09 19.58 -15.77
C CYS A 140 -27.96 18.09 -16.10
N ALA A 141 -26.80 17.48 -15.79
CA ALA A 141 -26.53 16.08 -16.11
C ALA A 141 -27.50 15.11 -15.38
N ALA A 142 -28.06 15.52 -14.23
CA ALA A 142 -28.97 14.71 -13.43
C ALA A 142 -30.41 14.72 -13.97
N CYS A 143 -31.05 15.89 -14.05
CA CYS A 143 -32.46 16.00 -14.47
C CYS A 143 -32.66 16.33 -15.95
N GLY A 144 -31.70 17.00 -16.60
CA GLY A 144 -31.81 17.49 -17.98
C GLY A 144 -32.81 18.62 -18.19
N LYS A 145 -33.26 19.33 -17.14
CA LYS A 145 -34.32 20.36 -17.22
C LYS A 145 -33.82 21.80 -17.18
N SER A 146 -32.76 22.06 -16.42
CA SER A 146 -32.26 23.43 -16.15
C SER A 146 -30.75 23.47 -16.37
N PRO A 147 -30.14 24.64 -16.63
CA PRO A 147 -28.70 24.77 -16.70
C PRO A 147 -28.03 24.35 -15.38
N PRO A 148 -26.78 23.84 -15.43
CA PRO A 148 -26.04 23.49 -14.23
C PRO A 148 -25.69 24.73 -13.40
N ALA A 149 -25.52 24.56 -12.10
CA ALA A 149 -24.97 25.62 -11.24
C ALA A 149 -23.51 25.95 -11.65
N PRO A 150 -23.02 27.18 -11.42
CA PRO A 150 -21.66 27.57 -11.77
C PRO A 150 -20.59 26.60 -11.24
N GLY A 151 -19.72 26.11 -12.13
CA GLY A 151 -18.66 25.15 -11.79
C GLY A 151 -19.14 23.73 -11.42
N ARG A 152 -20.42 23.40 -11.65
CA ARG A 152 -21.01 22.09 -11.33
C ARG A 152 -21.59 21.43 -12.58
N ALA A 153 -21.88 20.13 -12.48
CA ALA A 153 -22.54 19.36 -13.54
C ALA A 153 -24.06 19.18 -13.29
N SER A 154 -24.62 19.79 -12.25
CA SER A 154 -26.02 19.64 -11.85
C SER A 154 -26.60 21.00 -11.47
N CYS A 155 -27.90 21.19 -11.68
CA CYS A 155 -28.61 22.40 -11.28
C CYS A 155 -28.80 22.48 -9.76
N GLU A 156 -29.02 23.68 -9.23
CA GLU A 156 -29.17 23.91 -7.79
C GLU A 156 -30.30 23.08 -7.16
N PRO A 157 -31.50 22.92 -7.77
CA PRO A 157 -32.55 22.06 -7.21
C PRO A 157 -32.13 20.59 -7.06
N CYS A 158 -31.35 20.07 -8.02
CA CYS A 158 -30.82 18.71 -7.94
C CYS A 158 -29.70 18.57 -6.90
N LEU A 159 -28.90 19.62 -6.71
CA LEU A 159 -27.90 19.66 -5.65
C LEU A 159 -28.57 19.70 -4.28
N GLU A 160 -29.59 20.54 -4.08
CA GLU A 160 -30.31 20.59 -2.80
C GLU A 160 -31.03 19.28 -2.49
N LYS A 161 -31.72 18.69 -3.48
CA LYS A 161 -32.30 17.34 -3.32
C LYS A 161 -31.26 16.32 -2.87
N ARG A 162 -30.03 16.38 -3.41
CA ARG A 162 -28.92 15.50 -2.99
C ARG A 162 -28.44 15.83 -1.57
N ARG A 163 -28.37 17.10 -1.18
CA ARG A 163 -28.03 17.52 0.19
C ARG A 163 -29.06 17.00 1.19
N VAL A 164 -30.35 17.16 0.91
CA VAL A 164 -31.46 16.63 1.74
C VAL A 164 -31.38 15.11 1.87
N GLN A 165 -31.21 14.39 0.75
CA GLN A 165 -31.03 12.93 0.79
C GLN A 165 -29.77 12.51 1.57
N GLY A 166 -28.68 13.27 1.44
CA GLY A 166 -27.44 13.06 2.20
C GLY A 166 -27.66 13.24 3.70
N ARG A 167 -28.33 14.33 4.10
CA ARG A 167 -28.72 14.61 5.50
C ARG A 167 -29.62 13.52 6.07
N ALA A 168 -30.64 13.10 5.32
CA ALA A 168 -31.55 12.02 5.74
C ALA A 168 -30.81 10.68 5.89
N LYS A 169 -29.94 10.32 4.94
CA LYS A 169 -29.12 9.10 5.03
C LYS A 169 -28.19 9.15 6.24
N TYR A 170 -27.59 10.31 6.52
CA TYR A 170 -26.72 10.51 7.67
C TYR A 170 -27.50 10.39 8.99
N ALA A 171 -28.67 11.04 9.09
CA ALA A 171 -29.55 10.95 10.25
C ALA A 171 -30.00 9.50 10.51
N ALA A 172 -30.43 8.77 9.47
CA ALA A 172 -30.77 7.35 9.57
C ALA A 172 -29.59 6.48 9.99
N GLY A 173 -28.38 6.79 9.49
CA GLY A 173 -27.14 6.14 9.93
C GLY A 173 -26.86 6.37 11.42
N LYS A 174 -26.97 7.63 11.86
CA LYS A 174 -26.79 8.01 13.27
C LYS A 174 -27.81 7.32 14.18
N ALA A 175 -29.09 7.30 13.79
CA ALA A 175 -30.15 6.61 14.53
C ALA A 175 -29.90 5.10 14.62
N ALA A 176 -29.31 4.50 13.60
CA ALA A 176 -28.90 3.09 13.59
C ALA A 176 -27.55 2.84 14.29
N GLY A 177 -27.00 3.80 15.04
CA GLY A 177 -25.71 3.66 15.75
C GLY A 177 -24.48 3.60 14.83
N LYS A 178 -24.61 3.94 13.54
CA LYS A 178 -23.48 3.93 12.61
C LYS A 178 -22.63 5.19 12.80
N LEU A 179 -21.31 5.00 12.87
CA LEU A 179 -20.33 6.08 12.94
C LEU A 179 -20.38 6.98 11.68
N TYR A 180 -19.86 8.20 11.78
CA TYR A 180 -19.91 9.21 10.71
C TYR A 180 -19.45 8.64 9.36
N GLY A 181 -20.31 8.68 8.34
CA GLY A 181 -20.04 8.09 7.02
C GLY A 181 -20.53 6.65 6.84
N GLY A 182 -21.14 6.04 7.87
CA GLY A 182 -21.82 4.75 7.80
C GLY A 182 -20.90 3.53 7.73
N ALA A 183 -19.59 3.72 7.83
CA ALA A 183 -18.59 2.67 7.84
C ALA A 183 -17.82 2.71 9.16
N ASP A 184 -17.52 1.53 9.70
CA ASP A 184 -16.65 1.38 10.86
C ASP A 184 -15.24 1.96 10.56
N PRO A 185 -14.73 2.93 11.36
CA PRO A 185 -13.40 3.49 11.20
C PRO A 185 -12.29 2.45 11.20
N GLU A 186 -12.41 1.38 11.99
CA GLU A 186 -11.47 0.26 12.02
C GLU A 186 -11.46 -0.45 10.66
N ALA A 187 -12.64 -0.82 10.14
CA ALA A 187 -12.80 -1.38 8.80
C ALA A 187 -12.26 -0.45 7.70
N CYS A 188 -12.50 0.85 7.77
CA CYS A 188 -11.93 1.83 6.84
C CYS A 188 -10.40 1.87 6.90
N ARG A 189 -9.81 1.88 8.11
CA ARG A 189 -8.35 1.82 8.32
C ARG A 189 -7.77 0.52 7.76
N LYS A 190 -8.41 -0.63 8.03
CA LYS A 190 -8.01 -1.95 7.51
C LYS A 190 -8.06 -2.00 5.99
N ALA A 191 -9.14 -1.49 5.39
CA ALA A 191 -9.30 -1.42 3.94
C ALA A 191 -8.27 -0.49 3.29
N ALA A 192 -7.96 0.65 3.90
CA ALA A 192 -6.92 1.56 3.42
C ALA A 192 -5.52 0.93 3.47
N ARG A 193 -5.19 0.24 4.57
CA ARG A 193 -3.93 -0.55 4.69
C ARG A 193 -3.85 -1.63 3.61
N ALA A 194 -4.95 -2.37 3.37
CA ALA A 194 -5.01 -3.39 2.33
C ALA A 194 -4.82 -2.81 0.92
N ARG A 195 -5.46 -1.68 0.60
CA ARG A 195 -5.23 -0.96 -0.68
C ARG A 195 -3.78 -0.52 -0.83
N SER A 196 -3.17 0.03 0.22
CA SER A 196 -1.76 0.44 0.18
C SER A 196 -0.81 -0.74 -0.01
N ARG A 197 -1.10 -1.91 0.60
CA ARG A 197 -0.34 -3.15 0.39
C ARG A 197 -0.44 -3.64 -1.06
N ARG A 198 -1.66 -3.72 -1.60
CA ARG A 198 -1.88 -4.10 -3.01
C ARG A 198 -1.17 -3.17 -3.98
N ARG A 199 -1.28 -1.86 -3.79
CA ARG A 199 -0.58 -0.86 -4.62
C ARG A 199 0.94 -1.02 -4.53
N ARG A 200 1.48 -1.21 -3.33
CA ARG A 200 2.92 -1.46 -3.14
C ARG A 200 3.38 -2.72 -3.84
N LYS A 201 2.61 -3.82 -3.74
CA LYS A 201 2.90 -5.09 -4.42
C LYS A 201 2.93 -4.89 -5.94
N ALA A 202 1.90 -4.26 -6.50
CA ALA A 202 1.82 -3.96 -7.93
C ALA A 202 2.98 -3.06 -8.41
N TRP A 203 3.43 -2.10 -7.60
CA TRP A 203 4.60 -1.28 -7.93
C TRP A 203 5.91 -2.07 -7.92
N ILE A 204 6.09 -2.98 -6.95
CA ILE A 204 7.27 -3.86 -6.92
C ILE A 204 7.28 -4.78 -8.16
N GLU A 205 6.13 -5.40 -8.48
CA GLU A 205 6.00 -6.28 -9.66
C GLU A 205 6.23 -5.53 -10.98
N ALA A 206 5.90 -4.24 -11.03
CA ALA A 206 6.15 -3.38 -12.19
C ALA A 206 7.56 -2.76 -12.20
N GLY A 207 8.43 -3.09 -11.24
CA GLY A 207 9.77 -2.50 -11.12
C GLY A 207 9.75 -1.00 -10.79
N LEU A 208 8.66 -0.48 -10.22
CA LEU A 208 8.46 0.94 -9.88
C LEU A 208 8.79 1.22 -8.41
N CYS A 209 9.29 2.44 -8.16
CA CYS A 209 9.57 2.91 -6.81
C CYS A 209 8.32 2.85 -5.90
N VAL A 210 8.43 2.16 -4.77
CA VAL A 210 7.29 1.95 -3.84
C VAL A 210 6.76 3.23 -3.17
N ARG A 211 7.43 4.36 -3.36
CA ARG A 211 7.11 5.65 -2.73
C ARG A 211 6.44 6.63 -3.69
N CYS A 212 6.99 6.83 -4.88
CA CYS A 212 6.40 7.73 -5.88
C CYS A 212 5.59 6.99 -6.95
N GLY A 213 5.82 5.70 -7.18
CA GLY A 213 5.15 4.90 -8.22
C GLY A 213 5.47 5.31 -9.66
N ALA A 214 6.49 6.14 -9.88
CA ALA A 214 6.77 6.75 -11.19
C ALA A 214 8.11 6.32 -11.79
N THR A 215 9.17 6.29 -10.98
CA THR A 215 10.54 6.00 -11.44
C THR A 215 10.86 4.53 -11.21
N PRO A 216 11.58 3.85 -12.11
CA PRO A 216 12.05 2.51 -11.86
C PRO A 216 12.91 2.42 -10.60
N GLU A 217 12.96 1.22 -10.03
CA GLU A 217 13.82 0.93 -8.91
C GLU A 217 15.31 0.93 -9.31
N VAL A 218 16.18 1.17 -8.34
CA VAL A 218 17.64 1.08 -8.55
C VAL A 218 18.04 -0.33 -8.14
N GLU A 219 19.02 -0.94 -8.81
CA GLU A 219 19.49 -2.29 -8.48
C GLU A 219 19.70 -2.45 -6.96
N GLY A 220 19.00 -3.43 -6.38
CA GLY A 220 19.02 -3.70 -4.94
C GLY A 220 18.18 -2.77 -4.06
N SER A 221 17.30 -1.91 -4.61
CA SER A 221 16.47 -1.02 -3.79
C SER A 221 15.10 -0.67 -4.37
N THR A 222 14.04 -1.00 -3.61
CA THR A 222 12.63 -0.65 -3.89
C THR A 222 12.30 0.85 -4.00
N ASN A 223 13.25 1.76 -3.75
CA ASN A 223 13.06 3.20 -3.86
C ASN A 223 13.97 3.79 -4.94
N CYS A 224 13.45 4.74 -5.73
CA CYS A 224 14.29 5.51 -6.65
C CYS A 224 15.21 6.50 -5.91
N ASP A 225 16.28 6.94 -6.57
CA ASP A 225 17.29 7.81 -5.95
C ASP A 225 16.75 9.17 -5.54
N SER A 226 15.82 9.75 -6.30
CA SER A 226 15.17 11.01 -5.92
C SER A 226 14.37 10.86 -4.61
N CYS A 227 13.64 9.76 -4.44
CA CYS A 227 12.93 9.45 -3.20
C CYS A 227 13.89 9.14 -2.04
N LYS A 228 15.02 8.46 -2.29
CA LYS A 228 16.07 8.24 -1.30
C LYS A 228 16.70 9.56 -0.87
N ALA A 229 17.06 10.43 -1.81
CA ALA A 229 17.64 11.75 -1.55
C ALA A 229 16.70 12.63 -0.72
N LYS A 230 15.43 12.72 -1.12
CA LYS A 230 14.38 13.42 -0.33
C LYS A 230 14.24 12.85 1.08
N ARG A 231 14.27 11.52 1.24
CA ARG A 231 14.22 10.86 2.56
C ARG A 231 15.44 11.21 3.40
N ARG A 232 16.65 11.17 2.83
CA ARG A 232 17.91 11.52 3.50
C ARG A 232 17.91 12.99 3.92
N ALA A 233 17.49 13.91 3.04
CA ALA A 233 17.37 15.33 3.33
C ALA A 233 16.39 15.61 4.48
N ARG A 234 15.19 15.01 4.46
CA ARG A 234 14.23 15.10 5.57
C ARG A 234 14.81 14.52 6.87
N GLY A 235 15.55 13.42 6.78
CA GLY A 235 16.23 12.80 7.92
C GLY A 235 17.28 13.73 8.54
N ARG A 236 18.14 14.34 7.72
CA ARG A 236 19.14 15.33 8.17
C ARG A 236 18.48 16.55 8.82
N ARG A 237 17.43 17.09 8.20
CA ARG A 237 16.69 18.23 8.77
C ARG A 237 16.10 17.89 10.14
N LYS A 238 15.38 16.77 10.25
CA LYS A 238 14.81 16.32 11.53
C LYS A 238 15.88 16.03 12.59
N TYR A 239 17.04 15.51 12.17
CA TYR A 239 18.18 15.31 13.06
C TYR A 239 18.72 16.66 13.58
N ALA A 240 18.93 17.64 12.71
CA ALA A 240 19.40 18.97 13.07
C ALA A 240 18.39 19.72 13.95
N GLU A 241 17.10 19.72 13.58
CA GLU A 241 16.00 20.29 14.38
C GLU A 241 15.99 19.70 15.80
N ARG A 242 16.08 18.37 15.93
CA ARG A 242 16.12 17.71 17.25
C ARG A 242 17.37 18.07 18.03
N ARG A 243 18.54 18.10 17.39
CA ARG A 243 19.81 18.48 18.04
C ARG A 243 19.77 19.91 18.55
N ALA A 244 19.29 20.85 17.74
CA ALA A 244 19.16 22.26 18.13
C ALA A 244 18.17 22.45 19.29
N ALA A 245 17.10 21.66 19.32
CA ALA A 245 16.14 21.67 20.41
C ALA A 245 16.59 20.88 21.67
N GLY A 246 17.82 20.37 21.71
CA GLY A 246 18.29 19.54 22.84
C GLY A 246 17.51 18.23 22.99
N LEU A 247 16.98 17.66 21.91
CA LEU A 247 16.18 16.43 21.91
C LEU A 247 16.96 15.24 21.35
N CYS A 248 16.75 14.08 21.97
CA CYS A 248 17.23 12.78 21.53
C CYS A 248 16.75 12.48 20.11
N THR A 249 17.69 12.21 19.22
CA THR A 249 17.41 11.97 17.80
C THR A 249 16.67 10.66 17.54
N LYS A 250 16.67 9.73 18.51
CA LYS A 250 15.93 8.45 18.48
C LYS A 250 14.49 8.63 18.98
N CYS A 251 14.29 8.79 20.28
CA CYS A 251 12.96 8.86 20.91
C CYS A 251 12.32 10.26 20.91
N GLY A 252 13.12 11.33 20.93
CA GLY A 252 12.62 12.71 21.04
C GLY A 252 12.55 13.27 22.47
N SER A 253 12.92 12.50 23.50
CA SER A 253 13.09 13.00 24.88
C SER A 253 14.28 13.96 25.01
N PRO A 254 14.37 14.81 26.04
CA PRO A 254 15.54 15.67 26.27
C PRO A 254 16.86 14.88 26.24
N ALA A 255 17.83 15.40 25.50
CA ALA A 255 19.19 14.86 25.45
C ALA A 255 20.00 15.45 26.62
N PHE A 256 20.89 14.63 27.17
CA PHE A 256 21.78 15.06 28.24
C PHE A 256 22.99 15.78 27.65
N ASP A 257 23.32 16.96 28.17
CA ASP A 257 24.59 17.66 27.92
C ASP A 257 25.00 17.75 26.44
N GLY A 258 24.09 18.25 25.60
CA GLY A 258 24.37 18.42 24.16
C GLY A 258 24.66 17.12 23.41
N GLN A 259 24.31 15.94 23.95
CA GLN A 259 24.45 14.64 23.28
C GLN A 259 23.36 14.39 22.23
N ALA A 260 23.56 13.43 21.34
CA ALA A 260 22.58 13.11 20.29
C ALA A 260 21.45 12.19 20.78
N TYR A 261 21.61 11.61 21.97
CA TYR A 261 20.69 10.66 22.59
C TYR A 261 20.46 11.05 24.06
N CYS A 262 19.29 10.70 24.59
CA CYS A 262 19.05 10.73 26.04
C CYS A 262 19.82 9.58 26.72
N GLY A 263 20.02 9.66 28.03
CA GLY A 263 20.76 8.65 28.81
C GLY A 263 20.25 7.22 28.57
N ALA A 264 18.93 7.01 28.59
CA ALA A 264 18.33 5.70 28.32
C ALA A 264 18.62 5.19 26.89
N CYS A 265 18.47 6.04 25.87
CA CYS A 265 18.78 5.63 24.49
C CYS A 265 20.27 5.40 24.27
N ALA A 266 21.14 6.13 24.97
CA ALA A 266 22.58 5.94 24.94
C ALA A 266 22.96 4.58 25.56
N ALA A 267 22.47 4.29 26.76
CA ALA A 267 22.68 3.00 27.44
C ALA A 267 22.19 1.82 26.61
N ILE A 268 20.97 1.88 26.06
CA ILE A 268 20.45 0.83 25.17
C ILE A 268 21.37 0.63 23.95
N ARG A 269 21.87 1.73 23.36
CA ARG A 269 22.77 1.65 22.20
C ARG A 269 24.10 1.00 22.55
N ASP A 270 24.62 1.25 23.75
CA ASP A 270 25.89 0.70 24.21
C ASP A 270 25.76 -0.79 24.55
N VAL A 271 24.65 -1.21 25.17
CA VAL A 271 24.35 -2.64 25.42
C VAL A 271 24.11 -3.40 24.12
N GLN A 272 23.37 -2.82 23.16
CA GLN A 272 23.07 -3.46 21.87
C GLN A 272 24.28 -3.64 20.96
N ARG A 273 25.43 -3.05 21.28
CA ARG A 273 26.65 -3.19 20.49
C ARG A 273 27.58 -4.17 21.21
N PRO A 274 27.63 -5.46 20.78
CA PRO A 274 28.47 -6.44 21.44
C PRO A 274 29.91 -5.94 21.52
N PRO A 275 30.54 -5.92 22.71
CA PRO A 275 31.92 -5.47 22.88
C PRO A 275 32.87 -6.16 21.90
N GLU A 276 32.63 -7.44 21.62
CA GLU A 276 33.38 -8.27 20.67
C GLU A 276 33.42 -7.68 19.26
N ILE A 277 32.27 -7.24 18.72
CA ILE A 277 32.18 -6.66 17.37
C ILE A 277 32.89 -5.31 17.31
N LYS A 278 32.73 -4.48 18.35
CA LYS A 278 33.43 -3.19 18.46
C LYS A 278 34.94 -3.39 18.55
N ASN A 279 35.38 -4.36 19.34
CA ASN A 279 36.78 -4.70 19.55
C ASN A 279 37.39 -5.30 18.28
N ALA A 280 36.71 -6.20 17.58
CA ALA A 280 37.18 -6.79 16.33
C ALA A 280 37.37 -5.74 15.22
N GLN A 281 36.38 -4.84 15.02
CA GLN A 281 36.50 -3.75 14.04
C GLN A 281 37.59 -2.74 14.44
N SER A 282 37.74 -2.46 15.73
CA SER A 282 38.81 -1.57 16.21
C SER A 282 40.19 -2.20 16.01
N ARG A 283 40.37 -3.48 16.36
CA ARG A 283 41.59 -4.25 16.12
C ARG A 283 41.95 -4.30 14.63
N ARG A 284 40.97 -4.56 13.76
CA ARG A 284 41.18 -4.55 12.30
C ARG A 284 41.63 -3.18 11.79
N ARG A 285 40.95 -2.10 12.17
CA ARG A 285 41.35 -0.74 11.77
C ARG A 285 42.72 -0.35 12.33
N TYR A 286 43.03 -0.77 13.56
CA TYR A 286 44.33 -0.58 14.17
C TYR A 286 45.41 -1.30 13.35
N ALA A 287 45.22 -2.59 13.03
CA ALA A 287 46.14 -3.38 12.21
C ALA A 287 46.32 -2.80 10.81
N GLU A 288 45.23 -2.44 10.11
CA GLU A 288 45.27 -1.83 8.78
C GLU A 288 46.00 -0.47 8.77
N ARG A 289 45.86 0.34 9.83
CA ARG A 289 46.59 1.62 9.96
C ARG A 289 48.07 1.41 10.26
N ARG A 290 48.38 0.46 11.14
CA ARG A 290 49.78 0.10 11.49
C ARG A 290 50.52 -0.48 10.29
N ALA A 291 49.89 -1.35 9.50
CA ALA A 291 50.48 -1.90 8.27
C ALA A 291 50.75 -0.84 7.18
N ARG A 292 50.22 0.37 7.32
CA ARG A 292 50.41 1.51 6.41
C ARG A 292 51.24 2.64 7.04
N ASP A 293 51.86 2.40 8.20
CA ASP A 293 52.59 3.40 9.00
C ASP A 293 51.79 4.68 9.26
N ARG A 294 50.49 4.52 9.56
CA ARG A 294 49.58 5.63 9.88
C ARG A 294 49.19 5.61 11.36
N CYS A 295 49.08 6.82 11.92
CA CYS A 295 48.57 7.09 13.25
C CYS A 295 47.20 6.46 13.46
N THR A 296 47.07 5.70 14.54
CA THR A 296 45.86 4.96 14.88
C THR A 296 44.67 5.84 15.26
N ASP A 297 44.91 7.12 15.58
CA ASP A 297 43.87 8.12 15.87
C ASP A 297 43.48 8.94 14.62
N CYS A 298 44.40 9.76 14.09
CA CYS A 298 44.10 10.70 13.00
C CYS A 298 44.38 10.17 11.59
N GLY A 299 45.16 9.09 11.44
CA GLY A 299 45.52 8.52 10.13
C GLY A 299 46.69 9.21 9.39
N ALA A 300 47.34 10.21 9.98
CA ALA A 300 48.56 10.82 9.44
C ALA A 300 49.75 9.86 9.50
N PRO A 301 50.81 10.00 8.67
CA PRO A 301 52.02 9.20 8.80
C PRO A 301 52.60 9.27 10.21
N SER A 302 53.03 8.12 10.76
CA SER A 302 53.51 8.04 12.14
C SER A 302 54.93 7.50 12.28
N GLN A 303 55.67 7.33 11.18
CA GLN A 303 57.08 6.92 11.17
C GLN A 303 57.35 5.69 12.07
N GLY A 304 56.51 4.65 11.94
CA GLY A 304 56.63 3.43 12.74
C GLY A 304 56.01 3.50 14.15
N ALA A 305 55.64 4.68 14.67
CA ALA A 305 54.94 4.82 15.95
C ALA A 305 53.42 4.53 15.85
N SER A 306 52.78 4.12 16.95
CA SER A 306 51.32 3.85 16.97
C SER A 306 50.46 5.11 16.82
N ARG A 307 51.02 6.26 17.21
CA ARG A 307 50.42 7.60 17.07
C ARG A 307 51.47 8.57 16.52
N CYS A 308 51.05 9.57 15.75
CA CYS A 308 51.93 10.68 15.40
C CYS A 308 52.14 11.59 16.62
N VAL A 309 53.20 12.40 16.61
CA VAL A 309 53.60 13.28 17.72
C VAL A 309 52.42 14.11 18.27
N PRO A 310 51.61 14.83 17.46
CA PRO A 310 50.50 15.62 17.99
C PRO A 310 49.37 14.79 18.63
N CYS A 311 49.14 13.57 18.14
CA CYS A 311 48.16 12.66 18.74
C CYS A 311 48.69 12.01 20.02
N ALA A 312 49.99 11.72 20.07
CA ALA A 312 50.65 11.24 21.28
C ALA A 312 50.58 12.30 22.39
N GLU A 313 50.94 13.56 22.10
CA GLU A 313 50.83 14.70 23.02
C GLU A 313 49.38 14.91 23.49
N ARG A 314 48.41 14.97 22.57
CA ARG A 314 46.98 15.08 22.96
C ARG A 314 46.52 13.92 23.82
N SER A 315 46.99 12.70 23.55
CA SER A 315 46.66 11.57 24.40
C SER A 315 47.34 11.66 25.76
N HIS A 316 48.55 12.19 25.83
CA HIS A 316 49.27 12.44 27.07
C HIS A 316 48.54 13.48 27.93
N HIS A 317 48.12 14.61 27.34
CA HIS A 317 47.30 15.61 28.04
C HIS A 317 45.91 15.11 28.45
N ARG A 318 45.36 14.11 27.75
CA ARG A 318 44.06 13.51 28.09
C ARG A 318 44.16 12.38 29.11
N SER A 319 45.32 11.75 29.25
CA SER A 319 45.49 10.68 30.23
C SER A 319 45.40 11.27 31.64
N THR A 320 45.00 10.44 32.59
CA THR A 320 44.86 10.79 34.00
C THR A 320 46.12 11.37 34.62
N TYR A 321 47.28 11.22 33.96
CA TYR A 321 48.56 11.78 34.37
C TYR A 321 48.57 13.32 34.38
N PHE A 322 47.80 13.98 33.52
CA PHE A 322 47.70 15.45 33.49
C PHE A 322 46.39 15.98 34.10
N LYS A 323 45.37 15.14 34.22
CA LYS A 323 44.07 15.51 34.82
C LYS A 323 44.10 15.56 36.34
N GLY A 324 45.29 15.69 36.95
CA GLY A 324 45.49 15.70 38.39
C GLY A 324 44.63 14.63 39.04
N ILE A 325 45.13 13.40 39.17
CA ILE A 325 44.72 12.64 40.36
C ILE A 325 44.92 13.65 41.49
N PRO A 326 43.85 14.14 42.15
CA PRO A 326 44.00 15.21 43.10
C PRO A 326 45.06 14.72 44.06
N ILE A 327 46.19 15.42 44.09
CA ILE A 327 47.08 15.32 45.22
C ILE A 327 46.20 15.96 46.28
N TRP A 328 45.47 15.13 47.02
CA TRP A 328 44.72 15.61 48.16
C TRP A 328 45.79 16.22 49.06
N ASP A 329 45.66 17.50 49.37
CA ASP A 329 46.52 18.11 50.37
C ASP A 329 46.42 17.24 51.63
N PRO A 330 47.55 16.85 52.23
CA PRO A 330 47.54 15.89 53.32
C PRO A 330 46.68 16.44 54.46
N SER A 331 45.63 15.72 54.84
CA SER A 331 44.85 16.04 56.02
C SER A 331 45.52 15.46 57.26
N TRP A 332 45.55 16.23 58.33
CA TRP A 332 46.16 15.89 59.60
C TRP A 332 45.07 15.67 60.64
N THR A 333 45.01 14.49 61.25
CA THR A 333 44.08 14.22 62.35
C THR A 333 44.84 14.27 63.67
N VAL A 334 44.36 15.08 64.62
CA VAL A 334 44.94 15.14 65.98
C VAL A 334 44.10 14.29 66.90
N VAL A 335 44.73 13.32 67.56
CA VAL A 335 44.08 12.43 68.52
C VAL A 335 44.75 12.62 69.88
N GLU A 336 43.97 12.92 70.92
CA GLU A 336 44.50 13.03 72.27
C GLU A 336 44.80 11.63 72.84
N ILE A 337 46.03 11.41 73.33
CA ILE A 337 46.51 10.07 73.71
C ILE A 337 45.77 9.54 74.95
N ALA A 338 45.45 10.42 75.89
CA ALA A 338 44.83 10.01 77.15
C ALA A 338 43.38 9.54 76.99
N THR A 339 42.64 10.17 76.06
CA THR A 339 41.20 9.96 75.87
C THR A 339 40.90 9.14 74.61
N GLY A 340 41.81 9.12 73.63
CA GLY A 340 41.58 8.58 72.30
C GLY A 340 40.63 9.43 71.46
N GLU A 341 40.27 10.63 71.91
CA GLU A 341 39.33 11.50 71.21
C GLU A 341 40.02 12.24 70.05
N ALA A 342 39.39 12.21 68.88
CA ALA A 342 39.86 12.95 67.71
C ALA A 342 39.40 14.41 67.81
N LEU A 343 40.36 15.32 67.93
CA LEU A 343 40.12 16.76 68.08
C LEU A 343 39.76 17.45 66.74
N GLY A 344 39.88 16.72 65.63
CA GLY A 344 39.49 17.18 64.29
C GLY A 344 40.49 16.78 63.21
N THR A 345 40.09 16.99 61.96
CA THR A 345 40.94 16.92 60.76
C THR A 345 41.30 18.33 60.32
N PHE A 346 42.58 18.55 60.05
CA PHE A 346 43.15 19.85 59.74
C PHE A 346 43.86 19.81 58.38
N ASP A 347 43.71 20.86 57.59
CA ASP A 347 44.28 20.94 56.24
C ASP A 347 45.75 21.41 56.25
N SER A 348 46.27 21.84 57.41
CA SER A 348 47.65 22.32 57.56
C SER A 348 48.24 22.05 58.95
N GLU A 349 49.58 21.98 59.04
CA GLU A 349 50.30 21.86 60.32
C GLU A 349 50.09 23.07 61.25
N ALA A 350 49.85 24.26 60.66
CA ALA A 350 49.59 25.47 61.44
C ALA A 350 48.25 25.37 62.19
N ASP A 351 47.23 24.80 61.55
CA ASP A 351 45.93 24.59 62.18
C ASP A 351 46.00 23.53 63.29
N VAL A 352 46.83 22.50 63.11
CA VAL A 352 47.16 21.53 64.18
C VAL A 352 47.78 22.27 65.37
N ALA A 353 48.76 23.14 65.16
CA ALA A 353 49.40 23.89 66.24
C ALA A 353 48.41 24.81 66.98
N LEU A 354 47.50 25.47 66.26
CA LEU A 354 46.42 26.27 66.84
C LEU A 354 45.44 25.43 67.65
N CYS A 355 45.05 24.25 67.16
CA CYS A 355 44.19 23.32 67.90
C CYS A 355 44.81 22.92 69.23
N LEU A 356 46.11 22.58 69.24
CA LEU A 356 46.83 22.23 70.47
C LEU A 356 46.89 23.39 71.47
N ALA A 357 47.14 24.60 70.97
CA ALA A 357 47.16 25.80 71.81
C ALA A 357 45.79 26.08 72.45
N PHE A 358 44.69 25.96 71.71
CA PHE A 358 43.34 26.17 72.24
C PHE A 358 42.89 25.08 73.22
N ALA A 359 43.20 23.83 72.92
CA ALA A 359 42.93 22.69 73.80
C ALA A 359 43.85 22.67 75.04
N LYS A 360 44.89 23.52 75.06
CA LYS A 360 45.95 23.56 76.09
C LYS A 360 46.64 22.21 76.27
N LEU A 361 46.85 21.50 75.15
CA LEU A 361 47.53 20.21 75.11
C LEU A 361 48.98 20.39 74.67
N ALA A 362 49.90 19.72 75.37
CA ALA A 362 51.29 19.63 74.97
C ALA A 362 51.47 18.60 73.84
N ARG A 363 52.54 18.75 73.06
CA ARG A 363 52.78 17.93 71.84
C ARG A 363 52.93 16.44 72.13
N ASP A 364 53.39 16.09 73.32
CA ASP A 364 53.55 14.72 73.85
C ASP A 364 52.24 14.11 74.37
N GLN A 365 51.16 14.89 74.47
CA GLN A 365 49.83 14.43 74.88
C GLN A 365 48.93 14.07 73.69
N VAL A 366 49.43 14.22 72.46
CA VAL A 366 48.66 14.04 71.22
C VAL A 366 49.43 13.24 70.17
N GLU A 367 48.71 12.38 69.45
CA GLU A 367 49.17 11.72 68.23
C GLU A 367 48.65 12.50 67.02
N VAL A 368 49.51 12.80 66.06
CA VAL A 368 49.14 13.53 64.84
C VAL A 368 49.33 12.58 63.67
N ILE A 369 48.21 12.18 63.05
CA ILE A 369 48.15 11.21 61.95
C ILE A 369 48.00 11.99 60.64
N ALA A 370 48.95 11.83 59.73
CA ALA A 370 48.87 12.41 58.39
C ALA A 370 48.28 11.39 57.41
N ASP A 371 47.12 11.70 56.81
CA ASP A 371 46.53 10.90 55.74
C ASP A 371 47.22 11.21 54.41
N ILE A 372 48.50 10.84 54.32
CA ILE A 372 49.23 10.92 53.06
C ILE A 372 48.84 9.71 52.23
N SER A 373 48.38 9.94 50.99
CA SER A 373 48.10 8.84 50.05
C SER A 373 49.31 7.91 49.97
N PRO A 374 49.17 6.57 50.13
CA PRO A 374 50.29 5.64 50.15
C PRO A 374 51.15 5.67 48.88
N MET A 375 50.64 6.23 47.78
CA MET A 375 51.41 6.45 46.54
C MET A 375 52.40 7.62 46.62
N ALA A 376 52.19 8.61 47.50
CA ALA A 376 53.09 9.76 47.64
C ALA A 376 54.39 9.40 48.37
N MET A 377 54.34 8.43 49.30
CA MET A 377 55.53 7.95 50.03
C MET A 377 56.60 7.31 49.14
N HIS A 378 56.25 6.84 47.94
CA HIS A 378 57.21 6.24 47.01
C HIS A 378 57.89 7.24 46.06
N THR A 379 57.50 8.52 46.12
CA THR A 379 58.00 9.56 45.20
C THR A 379 58.79 10.68 45.88
N ALA A 380 58.82 10.73 47.22
CA ALA A 380 59.69 11.64 47.95
C ALA A 380 61.14 11.12 47.90
N PRO A 381 62.14 11.96 47.56
CA PRO A 381 63.54 11.57 47.65
C PRO A 381 63.90 11.25 49.13
N PRO A 382 64.78 10.27 49.40
CA PRO A 382 65.24 10.01 50.76
C PRO A 382 66.00 11.24 51.29
N TRP A 383 65.68 11.67 52.51
CA TRP A 383 66.38 12.74 53.22
C TRP A 383 67.53 12.17 54.03
#